data_AF-A0A9Q0WTN5-F1
#
_entry.id   AF-A0A9Q0WTN5-F1
#
_cell.length_a   1.000
_cell.length_b   1.000
_cell.length_c   1.000
_cell.angle_alpha   90.00
_cell.angle_beta   90.00
_cell.angle_gamma   90.00
#
_symmetry.space_group_name_H-M   'P 1'
#
loop_
_entity.id
_entity.type
_entity.pdbx_description
1 polymer ?
#
loop_
_entity_poly.entity_id
_entity_poly.type
_entity_poly.pdbx_seq_one_letter_code
_entity_poly.pdbx_strand_id
1 'polypeptide(L)'
;MTGLPFTHNNEAAARAAAIAAAMNLQHNLARIQADAMPEHYEAELEINDFPQNARWKVTHKETLGPISDWTGAAITTRGQFFPPGKVPGPGDRKLYLFIEGPTEQSVKRAKADLKHVLEDITNQTYQLPGGAQPGKYSVV
;
A
#
# COMPACT_ATOMS: atom_id res chain seq x y z
N MET A 1 5.47 65.78 44.60
CA MET A 1 6.35 64.60 44.75
C MET A 1 5.42 63.45 45.11
N THR A 2 5.26 62.33 44.40
CA THR A 2 6.17 61.60 43.50
C THR A 2 5.31 60.58 42.73
N GLY A 3 5.61 60.31 41.45
CA GLY A 3 4.85 59.36 40.62
C GLY A 3 5.20 57.87 40.88
N LEU A 4 4.29 56.97 40.49
CA LEU A 4 4.52 55.53 40.40
C LEU A 4 4.08 55.03 39.00
N PRO A 5 4.85 54.14 38.35
CA PRO A 5 4.71 53.84 36.92
C PRO A 5 3.62 52.81 36.63
N PHE A 6 2.90 53.03 35.54
CA PHE A 6 1.94 52.12 34.94
C PHE A 6 2.64 50.91 34.32
N THR A 7 2.36 49.71 34.83
CA THR A 7 2.84 48.43 34.27
C THR A 7 1.93 47.96 33.12
N HIS A 8 2.12 48.48 31.91
CA HIS A 8 1.42 47.98 30.70
C HIS A 8 2.35 47.26 29.70
N ASN A 9 3.60 46.99 30.08
CA ASN A 9 4.61 46.46 29.14
C ASN A 9 4.73 44.93 29.10
N ASN A 10 4.03 44.20 29.99
CA ASN A 10 4.24 42.75 30.15
C ASN A 10 3.18 41.88 29.44
N GLU A 11 1.98 42.39 29.19
CA GLU A 11 0.91 41.63 28.52
C GLU A 11 1.15 41.45 27.02
N ALA A 12 1.76 42.45 26.37
CA ALA A 12 2.18 42.36 24.97
C ALA A 12 3.29 41.31 24.79
N ALA A 13 4.24 41.26 25.72
CA ALA A 13 5.31 40.26 25.73
C ALA A 13 4.77 38.85 26.00
N ALA A 14 3.82 38.70 26.93
CA ALA A 14 3.16 37.41 27.21
C ALA A 14 2.34 36.90 26.03
N ARG A 15 1.58 37.78 25.36
CA ARG A 15 0.85 37.44 24.12
C ARG A 15 1.81 37.08 22.97
N ALA A 16 2.90 37.83 22.81
CA ALA A 16 3.92 37.53 21.81
C ALA A 16 4.61 36.18 22.08
N ALA A 17 4.94 35.87 23.33
CA ALA A 17 5.52 34.59 23.73
C ALA A 17 4.55 33.42 23.54
N ALA A 18 3.26 33.61 23.84
CA ALA A 18 2.23 32.59 23.61
C ALA A 18 2.03 32.30 22.11
N ILE A 19 2.03 33.33 21.26
CA ILE A 19 1.93 33.18 19.80
C ILE A 19 3.19 32.49 19.25
N ALA A 20 4.37 32.88 19.71
CA ALA A 20 5.63 32.25 19.31
C ALA A 20 5.70 30.77 19.72
N ALA A 21 5.26 30.45 20.93
CA ALA A 21 5.18 29.07 21.42
C ALA A 21 4.18 28.24 20.61
N ALA A 22 3.00 28.79 20.29
CA ALA A 22 2.00 28.12 19.44
C ALA A 22 2.55 27.84 18.04
N MET A 23 3.23 28.82 17.42
CA MET A 23 3.87 28.64 16.11
C MET A 23 4.95 27.56 16.15
N ASN A 24 5.80 27.55 17.18
CA ASN A 24 6.85 26.55 17.31
C ASN A 24 6.27 25.13 17.48
N LEU A 25 5.20 25.01 18.27
CA LEU A 25 4.48 23.75 18.43
C LEU A 25 3.88 23.25 17.10
N GLN A 26 3.23 24.13 16.33
CA GLN A 26 2.67 23.80 15.02
C GLN A 26 3.75 23.35 14.02
N HIS A 27 4.90 24.02 14.00
CA HIS A 27 6.01 23.66 13.13
C HIS A 27 6.59 22.29 13.51
N ASN A 28 6.80 22.02 14.80
CA ASN A 28 7.29 20.71 15.25
C ASN A 28 6.29 19.59 14.94
N LEU A 29 5.00 19.80 15.13
CA LEU A 29 3.95 18.83 14.81
C LEU A 29 3.89 18.52 13.30
N ALA A 30 4.11 19.50 12.44
CA ALA A 30 4.16 19.31 10.99
C ALA A 30 5.39 18.49 10.57
N ARG A 31 6.54 18.71 11.20
CA ARG A 31 7.76 17.91 10.94
C ARG A 31 7.60 16.46 11.38
N ILE A 32 7.01 16.22 12.55
CA ILE A 32 6.76 14.86 13.05
C ILE A 32 5.78 14.12 12.13
N GLN A 33 4.75 14.79 11.60
CA GLN A 33 3.82 14.19 10.64
C GLN A 33 4.46 13.89 9.28
N ALA A 34 5.32 14.79 8.78
CA ALA A 34 6.02 14.59 7.52
C ALA A 34 7.09 13.48 7.58
N ASP A 35 7.73 13.29 8.74
CA ASP A 35 8.68 12.20 8.98
C ASP A 35 7.99 10.84 9.24
N ALA A 36 6.73 10.87 9.71
CA ALA A 36 5.93 9.68 10.00
C ALA A 36 5.20 9.09 8.78
N MET A 37 5.28 9.73 7.60
CA MET A 37 4.82 9.16 6.34
C MET A 37 6.06 8.71 5.56
N PRO A 38 6.54 7.48 5.76
CA PRO A 38 7.56 6.98 4.87
C PRO A 38 7.00 6.98 3.45
N GLU A 39 7.62 7.76 2.56
CA GLU A 39 7.28 7.81 1.14
C GLU A 39 7.61 6.44 0.53
N HIS A 40 6.67 5.52 0.65
CA HIS A 40 6.69 4.24 -0.01
C HIS A 40 5.96 4.35 -1.33
N TYR A 41 6.55 3.77 -2.36
CA TYR A 41 5.93 3.66 -3.66
C TYR A 41 4.96 2.48 -3.63
N GLU A 42 3.84 2.61 -4.33
CA GLU A 42 2.81 1.59 -4.41
C GLU A 42 2.48 1.23 -5.86
N ALA A 43 2.10 -0.02 -6.08
CA ALA A 43 1.50 -0.47 -7.31
C ALA A 43 0.52 -1.60 -7.08
N GLU A 44 -0.46 -1.70 -7.97
CA GLU A 44 -1.46 -2.74 -7.97
C GLU A 44 -1.35 -3.59 -9.23
N LEU A 45 -1.58 -4.89 -9.08
CA LEU A 45 -1.69 -5.86 -10.15
C LEU A 45 -2.95 -6.71 -9.96
N GLU A 46 -3.96 -6.46 -10.79
CA GLU A 46 -5.19 -7.26 -10.79
C GLU A 46 -4.89 -8.67 -11.30
N ILE A 47 -5.23 -9.68 -10.48
CA ILE A 47 -5.01 -11.10 -10.81
C ILE A 47 -6.33 -11.88 -10.98
N ASN A 48 -7.46 -11.17 -10.91
CA ASN A 48 -8.80 -11.74 -10.98
C ASN A 48 -9.06 -12.43 -12.33
N ASP A 49 -8.67 -11.81 -13.42
CA ASP A 49 -8.96 -12.27 -14.78
C ASP A 49 -7.99 -13.36 -15.28
N PHE A 50 -7.02 -13.75 -14.45
CA PHE A 50 -6.12 -14.88 -14.71
C PHE A 50 -6.75 -16.23 -14.33
N PRO A 51 -6.34 -17.34 -14.99
CA PRO A 51 -6.85 -18.67 -14.67
C PRO A 51 -6.53 -19.07 -13.22
N GLN A 52 -7.34 -19.97 -12.67
CA GLN A 52 -7.25 -20.42 -11.26
C GLN A 52 -5.84 -20.88 -10.87
N ASN A 53 -5.16 -21.64 -11.73
CA ASN A 53 -3.80 -22.13 -11.49
C ASN A 53 -2.80 -20.98 -11.33
N ALA A 54 -2.84 -20.00 -12.23
CA ALA A 54 -1.97 -18.83 -12.18
C ALA A 54 -2.22 -18.00 -10.92
N ARG A 55 -3.50 -17.79 -10.57
CA ARG A 55 -3.89 -17.08 -9.35
C ARG A 55 -3.40 -17.77 -8.08
N TRP A 56 -3.63 -19.07 -7.94
CA TRP A 56 -3.16 -19.82 -6.77
C TRP A 56 -1.64 -19.75 -6.65
N LYS A 57 -0.93 -20.05 -7.74
CA LYS A 57 0.53 -20.04 -7.75
C LYS A 57 1.11 -18.66 -7.44
N VAL A 58 0.58 -17.57 -8.02
CA VAL A 58 1.10 -16.22 -7.75
C VAL A 58 0.82 -15.74 -6.32
N THR A 59 -0.22 -16.26 -5.66
CA THR A 59 -0.51 -15.93 -4.24
C THR A 59 0.27 -16.79 -3.24
N HIS A 60 1.02 -17.79 -3.69
CA HIS A 60 1.80 -18.65 -2.80
C HIS A 60 3.12 -17.99 -2.37
N LYS A 61 3.51 -18.23 -1.11
CA LYS A 61 4.76 -17.73 -0.54
C LYS A 61 6.00 -18.14 -1.33
N GLU A 62 5.97 -19.31 -1.98
CA GLU A 62 7.11 -19.81 -2.78
C GLU A 62 7.37 -18.96 -4.01
N THR A 63 6.34 -18.28 -4.52
CA THR A 63 6.44 -17.35 -5.64
C THR A 63 6.65 -15.92 -5.15
N LEU A 64 5.86 -15.47 -4.18
CA LEU A 64 5.96 -14.12 -3.65
C LEU A 64 7.25 -13.87 -2.86
N GLY A 65 7.67 -14.84 -2.05
CA GLY A 65 8.81 -14.73 -1.14
C GLY A 65 10.08 -14.31 -1.86
N PRO A 66 10.55 -15.05 -2.88
CA PRO A 66 11.70 -14.65 -3.66
C PRO A 66 11.54 -13.25 -4.24
N ILE A 67 10.42 -12.96 -4.91
CA ILE A 67 10.16 -11.64 -5.53
C ILE A 67 10.29 -10.51 -4.51
N SER A 68 9.67 -10.65 -3.35
CA SER A 68 9.79 -9.67 -2.27
C SER A 68 11.23 -9.52 -1.79
N ASP A 69 11.97 -10.63 -1.64
CA ASP A 69 13.34 -10.66 -1.10
C ASP A 69 14.34 -9.91 -1.99
N TRP A 70 14.35 -10.18 -3.29
CA TRP A 70 15.35 -9.58 -4.19
C TRP A 70 14.94 -8.22 -4.74
N THR A 71 13.65 -7.87 -4.74
CA THR A 71 13.18 -6.52 -5.12
C THR A 71 13.13 -5.54 -3.94
N GLY A 72 13.06 -6.06 -2.71
CA GLY A 72 12.84 -5.27 -1.50
C GLY A 72 11.44 -4.66 -1.41
N ALA A 73 10.49 -5.13 -2.22
CA ALA A 73 9.10 -4.72 -2.17
C ALA A 73 8.28 -5.71 -1.31
N ALA A 74 7.36 -5.21 -0.50
CA ALA A 74 6.37 -6.03 0.17
C ALA A 74 5.19 -6.27 -0.77
N ILE A 75 4.76 -7.54 -0.85
CA ILE A 75 3.65 -7.96 -1.71
C ILE A 75 2.55 -8.55 -0.83
N THR A 76 1.36 -7.97 -0.92
CA THR A 76 0.18 -8.39 -0.15
C THR A 76 -0.96 -8.75 -1.11
N THR A 77 -1.63 -9.88 -0.87
CA THR A 77 -2.83 -10.23 -1.62
C THR A 77 -4.05 -9.54 -1.01
N ARG A 78 -4.83 -8.81 -1.81
CA ARG A 78 -6.01 -8.04 -1.36
C ARG A 78 -7.20 -8.24 -2.31
N GLY A 79 -8.40 -7.94 -1.82
CA GLY A 79 -9.65 -8.07 -2.57
C GLY A 79 -10.20 -9.51 -2.59
N GLN A 80 -11.26 -9.71 -3.36
CA GLN A 80 -11.97 -10.99 -3.46
C GLN A 80 -12.06 -11.43 -4.93
N PHE A 81 -12.08 -12.74 -5.17
CA PHE A 81 -12.33 -13.25 -6.52
C PHE A 81 -13.77 -12.98 -6.96
N PHE A 82 -13.92 -12.36 -8.14
CA PHE A 82 -15.18 -12.19 -8.83
C PHE A 82 -15.17 -13.00 -10.13
N PRO A 83 -16.15 -13.89 -10.35
CA PRO A 83 -16.26 -14.62 -11.61
C PRO A 83 -16.46 -13.65 -12.78
N PRO A 84 -15.99 -14.02 -13.99
CA PRO A 84 -16.12 -13.17 -15.16
C PRO A 84 -17.59 -12.81 -15.41
N GLY A 85 -17.86 -11.53 -15.66
CA GLY A 85 -19.21 -10.99 -15.82
C GLY A 85 -19.91 -10.55 -14.54
N LYS A 86 -19.37 -10.85 -13.35
CA LYS A 86 -19.85 -10.29 -12.09
C LYS A 86 -19.13 -8.96 -11.81
N VAL A 87 -19.90 -7.89 -11.69
CA VAL A 87 -19.38 -6.56 -11.32
C VAL A 87 -19.25 -6.49 -9.79
N PRO A 88 -18.11 -6.04 -9.24
CA PRO A 88 -17.98 -5.83 -7.80
C PRO A 88 -18.99 -4.78 -7.31
N GLY A 89 -19.52 -4.99 -6.10
CA GLY A 89 -20.40 -4.03 -5.44
C GLY A 89 -19.69 -2.73 -5.04
N PRO A 90 -20.43 -1.70 -4.62
CA PRO A 90 -19.82 -0.46 -4.13
C PRO A 90 -18.98 -0.75 -2.87
N GLY A 91 -17.67 -0.62 -2.99
CA GLY A 91 -16.69 -0.87 -1.92
C GLY A 91 -15.94 -2.20 -2.04
N ASP A 92 -16.42 -3.13 -2.88
CA ASP A 92 -15.71 -4.36 -3.18
C ASP A 92 -14.65 -4.15 -4.26
N ARG A 93 -13.48 -4.79 -4.09
CA ARG A 93 -12.40 -4.78 -5.08
C ARG A 93 -12.14 -6.20 -5.56
N LYS A 94 -11.99 -6.35 -6.89
CA LYS A 94 -11.50 -7.59 -7.51
C LYS A 94 -10.17 -8.00 -6.94
N LEU A 95 -9.87 -9.30 -6.95
CA LEU A 95 -8.61 -9.84 -6.42
C LEU A 95 -7.39 -9.23 -7.11
N TYR A 96 -6.47 -8.67 -6.31
CA TYR A 96 -5.27 -8.01 -6.76
C TYR A 96 -4.09 -8.26 -5.80
N LEU A 97 -2.88 -8.09 -6.33
CA LEU A 97 -1.66 -7.99 -5.54
C LEU A 97 -1.34 -6.52 -5.34
N PHE A 98 -1.19 -6.12 -4.09
CA PHE A 98 -0.71 -4.82 -3.66
C PHE A 98 0.80 -4.92 -3.43
N ILE A 99 1.57 -4.06 -4.07
CA ILE A 99 3.03 -4.06 -4.06
C ILE A 99 3.44 -2.71 -3.51
N GLU A 100 4.15 -2.71 -2.39
CA GLU A 100 4.66 -1.49 -1.77
C GLU A 100 6.17 -1.61 -1.57
N GLY A 101 6.91 -0.52 -1.69
CA GLY A 101 8.36 -0.59 -1.58
C GLY A 101 9.03 0.76 -1.33
N PRO A 102 10.32 0.74 -0.96
CA PRO A 102 11.06 1.95 -0.64
C PRO A 102 11.37 2.83 -1.86
N THR A 103 11.29 2.28 -3.07
CA THR A 103 11.59 3.01 -4.32
C THR A 103 10.63 2.62 -5.43
N GLU A 104 10.39 3.53 -6.39
CA GLU A 104 9.60 3.24 -7.60
C GLU A 104 10.18 2.06 -8.37
N GLN A 105 11.52 1.97 -8.44
CA GLN A 105 12.22 0.91 -9.16
C GLN A 105 11.95 -0.47 -8.54
N SER A 106 11.98 -0.58 -7.20
CA SER A 106 11.64 -1.82 -6.48
C SER A 106 10.24 -2.30 -6.84
N VAL A 107 9.26 -1.39 -6.78
CA VAL A 107 7.84 -1.68 -7.07
C VAL A 107 7.64 -2.04 -8.53
N LYS A 108 8.24 -1.28 -9.45
CA LYS A 108 8.14 -1.52 -10.89
C LYS A 108 8.75 -2.86 -11.29
N ARG A 109 9.89 -3.22 -10.69
CA ARG A 109 10.55 -4.51 -10.92
C ARG A 109 9.71 -5.66 -10.37
N ALA A 110 9.26 -5.57 -9.13
CA ALA A 110 8.36 -6.57 -8.54
C ALA A 110 7.09 -6.78 -9.37
N LYS A 111 6.46 -5.70 -9.86
CA LYS A 111 5.29 -5.78 -10.74
C LYS A 111 5.59 -6.47 -12.07
N ALA A 112 6.73 -6.16 -12.69
CA ALA A 112 7.13 -6.79 -13.95
C ALA A 112 7.37 -8.30 -13.78
N ASP A 113 8.06 -8.70 -12.71
CA ASP A 113 8.33 -10.10 -12.42
C ASP A 113 7.06 -10.89 -12.08
N LEU A 114 6.15 -10.33 -11.28
CA LEU A 114 4.85 -10.95 -11.03
C LEU A 114 4.06 -11.16 -12.32
N LYS A 115 4.11 -10.19 -13.23
CA LYS A 115 3.45 -10.30 -14.54
C LYS A 115 4.08 -11.42 -15.37
N HIS A 116 5.40 -11.49 -15.45
CA HIS A 116 6.09 -12.57 -16.16
C HIS A 116 5.78 -13.95 -15.58
N VAL A 117 5.74 -14.09 -14.26
CA VAL A 117 5.37 -15.35 -13.60
C VAL A 117 3.92 -15.72 -13.93
N LEU A 118 2.99 -14.77 -13.85
CA LEU A 118 1.59 -14.99 -14.24
C LEU A 118 1.45 -15.46 -15.69
N GLU A 119 2.17 -14.81 -16.62
CA GLU A 119 2.18 -15.17 -18.03
C GLU A 119 2.79 -16.57 -18.26
N ASP A 120 3.88 -16.91 -17.59
CA ASP A 120 4.53 -18.23 -17.67
C ASP A 120 3.60 -19.35 -17.19
N ILE A 121 3.00 -19.20 -16.01
CA ILE A 121 2.06 -20.19 -15.46
C ILE A 121 0.82 -20.33 -16.33
N THR A 122 0.32 -19.20 -16.86
CA THR A 122 -0.82 -19.19 -17.76
C THR A 122 -0.49 -19.96 -19.04
N ASN A 123 0.66 -19.69 -19.66
CA ASN A 123 1.12 -20.40 -20.85
C ASN A 123 1.35 -21.90 -20.60
N GLN A 124 1.93 -22.28 -19.46
CA GLN A 124 2.09 -23.69 -19.08
C GLN A 124 0.74 -24.38 -18.89
N THR A 125 -0.26 -23.67 -18.33
CA THR A 125 -1.62 -24.20 -18.18
C THR A 125 -2.26 -24.48 -19.54
N TYR A 126 -2.03 -23.63 -20.55
CA TYR A 126 -2.52 -23.85 -21.91
C TYR A 126 -1.81 -25.02 -22.64
N GLN A 127 -0.58 -25.36 -22.25
CA GLN A 127 0.18 -26.46 -22.85
C GLN A 127 -0.18 -27.84 -22.28
N LEU A 128 -0.98 -27.91 -21.21
CA LEU A 128 -1.42 -29.17 -20.59
C LEU A 128 -2.88 -29.49 -20.95
N PRO A 129 -3.15 -30.39 -21.92
CA PRO A 129 -4.50 -30.89 -22.15
C PRO A 129 -4.90 -31.84 -21.01
N GLY A 130 -5.57 -31.32 -19.97
CA GLY A 130 -6.22 -32.18 -18.95
C GLY A 130 -6.19 -31.71 -17.49
N GLY A 131 -5.66 -30.54 -17.16
CA GLY A 131 -5.56 -30.07 -15.76
C GLY A 131 -6.82 -29.38 -15.21
N ALA A 132 -7.99 -30.02 -15.29
CA ALA A 132 -9.18 -29.54 -14.60
C ALA A 132 -9.05 -29.77 -13.08
N GLN A 133 -8.85 -28.65 -12.36
CA GLN A 133 -9.31 -28.33 -10.99
C GLN A 133 -9.25 -29.40 -9.88
N PRO A 134 -8.54 -29.14 -8.77
CA PRO A 134 -9.07 -29.46 -7.45
C PRO A 134 -10.06 -28.36 -7.05
N GLY A 135 -11.33 -28.71 -6.86
CA GLY A 135 -12.38 -27.78 -6.45
C GLY A 135 -12.49 -27.54 -4.94
N LYS A 136 -13.63 -26.91 -4.61
CA LYS A 136 -14.41 -26.98 -3.36
C LYS A 136 -14.02 -26.02 -2.23
N TYR A 137 -14.72 -24.87 -2.18
CA TYR A 137 -15.31 -24.35 -0.93
C TYR A 137 -16.65 -23.69 -1.27
N SER A 138 -17.74 -24.46 -1.15
CA SER A 138 -19.07 -23.92 -0.83
C SER A 138 -19.26 -24.22 0.64
N VAL A 139 -19.30 -23.18 1.48
CA VAL A 139 -19.76 -23.30 2.86
C VAL A 139 -21.24 -22.99 2.88
N VAL A 140 -21.97 -23.82 3.62
CA VAL A 140 -23.44 -23.96 3.72
C VAL A 140 -24.17 -22.66 4.08
#